data_AF-A0A962SCJ8-F1
#
_entry.id   AF-A0A962SCJ8-F1
#
_cell.length_a   1.000
_cell.length_b   1.000
_cell.length_c   1.000
_cell.angle_alpha   90.00
_cell.angle_beta   90.00
_cell.angle_gamma   90.00
#
_symmetry.space_group_name_H-M   'P 1'
#
loop_
_entity.id
_entity.type
_entity.pdbx_description
1 polymer ?
#
loop_
_entity_poly.entity_id
_entity_poly.type
_entity_poly.pdbx_seq_one_letter_code
_entity_poly.pdbx_strand_id
1 'polypeptide(L)'
;VELLLVVGAPNSSNSNRLQELGIRAGVESHLITRAGDIADSWLAGKTRIGVTAGASAPEILVSEVIERLKSGASGDAILKETSGIIETVAFAIPKALRKMDSSGRPLDNQP
;
A
#
# COMPACT_ATOMS: atom_id res chain seq x y z
N VAL A 1 11.16 10.74 -6.86
CA VAL A 1 9.91 10.16 -7.41
C VAL A 1 9.18 11.25 -8.18
N GLU A 2 8.53 10.94 -9.30
CA GLU A 2 7.85 11.93 -10.17
C GLU A 2 6.31 11.88 -10.08
N LEU A 3 5.79 10.76 -9.61
CA LEU A 3 4.39 10.50 -9.29
C LEU A 3 4.35 9.60 -8.05
N LEU A 4 3.56 9.95 -7.05
CA LEU A 4 3.30 9.12 -5.87
C LEU A 4 1.86 8.59 -5.91
N LEU A 5 1.70 7.29 -5.91
CA LEU A 5 0.40 6.63 -5.74
C LEU A 5 0.27 6.15 -4.29
N VAL A 6 -0.76 6.63 -3.61
CA VAL A 6 -1.08 6.23 -2.24
C VAL A 6 -2.28 5.31 -2.29
N VAL A 7 -2.10 4.05 -1.90
CA VAL A 7 -3.18 3.07 -1.81
C VAL A 7 -3.92 3.24 -0.48
N GLY A 8 -5.21 3.52 -0.54
CA GLY A 8 -6.02 3.68 0.66
C GLY A 8 -7.43 4.19 0.40
N ALA A 9 -8.28 4.11 1.41
CA ALA A 9 -9.65 4.59 1.34
C ALA A 9 -9.69 6.13 1.47
N PRO A 10 -10.63 6.83 0.77
CA PRO A 10 -10.80 8.29 0.86
C PRO A 10 -11.06 8.82 2.27
N ASN A 11 -11.66 8.01 3.15
CA ASN A 11 -11.96 8.36 4.53
C ASN A 11 -10.83 8.00 5.52
N SER A 12 -9.69 7.48 5.06
CA SER A 12 -8.54 7.15 5.91
C SER A 12 -7.67 8.38 6.14
N SER A 13 -7.65 8.89 7.37
CA SER A 13 -6.80 10.04 7.71
C SER A 13 -5.31 9.79 7.45
N ASN A 14 -4.81 8.57 7.68
CA ASN A 14 -3.41 8.25 7.44
C ASN A 14 -3.09 8.24 5.94
N SER A 15 -3.96 7.64 5.12
CA SER A 15 -3.77 7.62 3.66
C SER A 15 -3.81 9.02 3.07
N ASN A 16 -4.77 9.85 3.49
CA ASN A 16 -4.83 11.26 3.09
C ASN A 16 -3.56 12.02 3.51
N ARG A 17 -3.06 11.77 4.72
CA ARG A 17 -1.84 12.42 5.22
C ARG A 17 -0.62 12.09 4.37
N LEU A 18 -0.48 10.84 3.92
CA LEU A 18 0.60 10.43 3.02
C LEU A 18 0.52 11.16 1.67
N GLN A 19 -0.69 11.27 1.09
CA GLN A 19 -0.89 12.01 -0.17
C GLN A 19 -0.54 13.48 0.00
N GLU A 20 -1.05 14.14 1.05
CA GLU A 20 -0.75 15.53 1.37
C GLU A 20 0.76 15.78 1.50
N LEU A 21 1.49 14.86 2.14
CA LEU A 21 2.95 14.96 2.29
C LEU A 21 3.66 14.90 0.94
N GLY A 22 3.24 14.02 0.03
CA GLY A 22 3.77 13.98 -1.33
C GLY A 22 3.53 15.28 -2.09
N ILE A 23 2.32 15.84 -2.01
CA ILE A 23 1.97 17.13 -2.61
C ILE A 23 2.85 18.25 -2.03
N ARG A 24 3.01 18.30 -0.70
CA ARG A 24 3.86 19.30 -0.02
C ARG A 24 5.34 19.16 -0.39
N ALA A 25 5.80 17.97 -0.73
CA ALA A 25 7.14 17.72 -1.24
C ALA A 25 7.32 18.07 -2.73
N GLY A 26 6.28 18.61 -3.38
CA GLY A 26 6.32 18.99 -4.80
C GLY A 26 6.17 17.81 -5.76
N VAL A 27 5.70 16.66 -5.28
CA VAL A 27 5.48 15.46 -6.10
C VAL A 27 4.00 15.35 -6.41
N GLU A 28 3.66 15.15 -7.68
CA GLU A 28 2.29 14.79 -8.08
C GLU A 28 1.86 13.55 -7.31
N SER A 29 0.76 13.63 -6.56
CA SER A 29 0.36 12.55 -5.65
C SER A 29 -1.14 12.28 -5.70
N HIS A 30 -1.52 11.03 -5.95
CA HIS A 30 -2.92 10.61 -6.07
C HIS A 30 -3.24 9.53 -5.04
N LEU A 31 -4.38 9.69 -4.37
CA LEU A 31 -4.98 8.65 -3.54
C LEU A 31 -5.83 7.74 -4.43
N ILE A 32 -5.55 6.45 -4.41
CA ILE A 32 -6.26 5.42 -5.18
C ILE A 32 -6.75 4.31 -4.26
N THR A 33 -7.92 3.76 -4.55
CA THR A 33 -8.48 2.63 -3.80
C THR A 33 -8.08 1.29 -4.43
N ARG A 34 -7.85 1.26 -5.75
CA ARG A 34 -7.46 0.06 -6.51
C ARG A 34 -6.64 0.43 -7.76
N ALA A 35 -6.01 -0.58 -8.36
CA ALA A 35 -5.23 -0.42 -9.60
C ALA A 35 -6.06 0.13 -10.78
N GLY A 36 -7.37 -0.11 -10.80
CA GLY A 36 -8.28 0.42 -11.81
C GLY A 36 -8.46 1.95 -11.78
N ASP A 37 -8.18 2.59 -10.65
CA ASP A 37 -8.35 4.04 -10.49
C ASP A 37 -7.19 4.84 -11.15
N ILE A 38 -6.12 4.14 -11.56
CA ILE A 38 -4.95 4.75 -12.18
C ILE A 38 -5.32 5.22 -13.59
N ALA A 39 -5.29 6.54 -13.80
CA ALA A 39 -5.44 7.13 -15.12
C ALA A 39 -4.11 7.12 -15.87
N ASP A 40 -4.13 6.66 -17.13
CA ASP A 40 -2.92 6.57 -17.97
C ASP A 40 -2.26 7.94 -18.20
N SER A 41 -3.05 9.02 -18.16
CA SER A 41 -2.55 10.40 -18.22
C SER A 41 -1.59 10.75 -17.09
N TRP A 42 -1.73 10.14 -15.90
CA TRP A 42 -0.81 10.36 -14.77
C TRP A 42 0.54 9.69 -15.02
N LEU A 43 0.55 8.59 -15.78
CA LEU A 43 1.74 7.78 -16.06
C LEU A 43 2.55 8.32 -17.24
N ALA A 44 1.91 9.05 -18.15
CA ALA A 44 2.53 9.56 -19.36
C ALA A 44 3.80 10.38 -19.07
N GLY A 45 4.93 9.95 -19.65
CA GLY A 45 6.23 10.61 -19.50
C GLY A 45 6.91 10.43 -18.15
N LYS A 46 6.33 9.67 -17.21
CA LYS A 46 6.94 9.38 -15.91
C LYS A 46 7.80 8.12 -16.00
N THR A 47 9.00 8.19 -15.44
CA THR A 47 9.97 7.06 -15.41
C THR A 47 10.12 6.47 -14.01
N ARG A 48 9.73 7.22 -12.97
CA ARG A 48 9.91 6.82 -11.57
C ARG A 48 8.66 7.13 -10.75
N ILE A 49 7.86 6.08 -10.55
CA ILE A 49 6.60 6.12 -9.79
C ILE A 49 6.85 5.50 -8.41
N GLY A 50 6.44 6.22 -7.37
CA GLY A 50 6.44 5.72 -6.00
C GLY A 50 5.07 5.12 -5.68
N VAL A 51 5.06 3.98 -5.01
CA VAL A 51 3.84 3.37 -4.47
C VAL A 51 4.00 3.29 -2.97
N THR A 52 2.98 3.73 -2.24
CA THR A 52 2.88 3.58 -0.79
C THR A 52 1.45 3.26 -0.42
N ALA A 53 1.21 2.85 0.82
CA ALA A 53 -0.10 2.45 1.27
C ALA A 53 -0.38 2.98 2.67
N GLY A 54 -1.64 3.29 2.96
CA GLY A 54 -2.04 3.57 4.34
C GLY A 54 -2.00 2.31 5.20
N ALA A 55 -1.86 2.48 6.51
CA ALA A 55 -1.77 1.37 7.47
C ALA A 55 -2.93 0.35 7.41
N SER A 56 -4.09 0.74 6.86
CA SER A 56 -5.27 -0.12 6.74
C SER A 56 -5.44 -0.75 5.35
N ALA A 57 -4.54 -0.49 4.41
CA ALA A 57 -4.65 -1.01 3.05
C ALA A 57 -4.11 -2.45 2.98
N PRO A 58 -4.90 -3.42 2.48
CA PRO A 58 -4.44 -4.78 2.26
C PRO A 58 -3.27 -4.85 1.26
N GLU A 59 -2.27 -5.69 1.56
CA GLU A 59 -1.08 -5.91 0.72
C GLU A 59 -1.42 -6.29 -0.74
N ILE A 60 -2.51 -7.05 -0.92
CA ILE A 60 -2.97 -7.46 -2.25
C ILE A 60 -3.29 -6.27 -3.15
N LEU A 61 -3.82 -5.17 -2.61
CA LEU A 61 -4.13 -3.97 -3.39
C LEU A 61 -2.86 -3.26 -3.85
N VAL A 62 -1.80 -3.29 -3.03
CA VAL A 62 -0.50 -2.75 -3.40
C VAL A 62 0.13 -3.60 -4.50
N SER A 63 0.04 -4.92 -4.37
CA SER A 63 0.51 -5.87 -5.39
C SER A 63 -0.20 -5.63 -6.73
N GLU A 64 -1.53 -5.49 -6.75
CA GLU A 64 -2.31 -5.19 -7.95
C GLU A 64 -1.87 -3.88 -8.63
N VAL A 65 -1.57 -2.84 -7.85
CA VAL A 65 -1.05 -1.56 -8.37
C VAL A 65 0.32 -1.76 -9.01
N ILE A 66 1.23 -2.49 -8.34
CA ILE A 66 2.56 -2.80 -8.89
C ILE A 66 2.42 -3.58 -10.21
N GLU A 67 1.53 -4.56 -10.27
CA GLU A 67 1.27 -5.34 -11.49
C GLU A 67 0.74 -4.46 -12.63
N ARG A 68 -0.24 -3.59 -12.35
CA ARG A 68 -0.77 -2.64 -13.36
C ARG A 68 0.32 -1.71 -13.90
N LEU A 69 1.21 -1.22 -13.03
CA LEU A 69 2.32 -0.37 -13.45
C LEU A 69 3.33 -1.14 -14.32
N LYS A 70 3.63 -2.40 -13.97
CA LYS A 70 4.50 -3.26 -14.77
C LYS A 70 3.89 -3.57 -16.14
N SER A 71 2.59 -3.90 -16.19
CA SER A 71 1.93 -4.25 -17.46
C SER A 71 1.80 -3.06 -18.41
N GLY A 72 1.72 -1.83 -17.88
CA GLY A 72 1.63 -0.61 -18.68
C GLY A 72 2.98 -0.03 -19.10
N ALA A 73 4.09 -0.57 -18.59
CA ALA A 73 5.42 -0.07 -18.90
C ALA A 73 5.87 -0.50 -20.31
N SER A 74 6.48 0.41 -21.06
CA SER A 74 7.03 0.12 -22.40
C SER A 74 8.34 -0.68 -22.39
N GLY A 75 8.79 -1.16 -21.24
CA GLY A 75 10.03 -1.91 -21.05
C GLY A 75 10.09 -2.58 -19.68
N ASP A 76 11.25 -3.14 -19.33
CA ASP A 76 11.43 -3.87 -18.07
C ASP A 76 11.32 -2.94 -16.86
N ALA A 77 10.15 -2.96 -16.21
CA ALA A 77 9.91 -2.21 -14.99
C ALA A 77 10.63 -2.87 -13.80
N ILE A 78 11.58 -2.15 -13.21
CA ILE A 78 12.33 -2.59 -12.05
C ILE A 78 11.57 -2.20 -10.78
N LEU A 79 11.13 -3.20 -10.01
CA LEU A 79 10.61 -2.98 -8.67
C LEU A 79 11.79 -2.80 -7.70
N LYS A 80 11.84 -1.64 -7.03
CA LYS A 80 12.81 -1.37 -5.96
C LYS A 80 12.07 -0.99 -4.69
N GLU A 81 12.15 -1.85 -3.70
CA GLU A 81 11.71 -1.52 -2.35
C GLU A 81 12.72 -0.58 -1.69
N THR A 82 12.24 0.49 -1.06
CA THR A 82 13.11 1.43 -0.35
C THR A 82 13.30 0.95 1.07
N SER A 83 14.54 0.90 1.54
CA SER A 83 14.84 0.51 2.92
C SER A 83 14.12 1.43 3.91
N GLY A 84 13.31 0.84 4.79
CA GLY A 84 12.57 1.51 5.84
C GLY A 84 13.01 1.05 7.23
N ILE A 85 12.31 1.58 8.25
CA ILE A 85 12.42 1.06 9.62
C ILE A 85 11.64 -0.25 9.68
N ILE A 86 12.26 -1.31 10.22
CA ILE A 86 11.57 -2.58 10.44
C ILE A 86 10.65 -2.42 11.65
N GLU A 87 9.35 -2.52 11.44
CA GLU A 87 8.35 -2.50 12.51
C GLU A 87 8.09 -3.92 13.02
N THR A 88 8.23 -4.15 14.33
CA THR A 88 8.10 -5.47 14.97
C THR A 88 7.00 -5.53 16.03
N VAL A 89 6.20 -4.48 16.15
CA VAL A 89 5.15 -4.37 17.17
C VAL A 89 3.94 -5.19 16.76
N ALA A 90 3.53 -6.15 17.60
CA ALA A 90 2.30 -6.91 17.44
C ALA A 90 1.39 -6.77 18.67
N PHE A 91 0.10 -6.58 18.45
CA PHE A 91 -0.90 -6.53 19.52
C PHE A 91 -1.59 -7.89 19.63
N ALA A 92 -1.41 -8.57 20.76
CA ALA A 92 -2.02 -9.86 21.00
C ALA A 92 -3.55 -9.74 21.10
N ILE A 93 -4.26 -10.69 20.50
CA ILE A 93 -5.71 -10.77 20.63
C ILE A 93 -6.08 -11.02 22.11
N PRO A 94 -6.97 -10.20 22.71
CA PRO A 94 -7.44 -10.41 24.07
C PRO A 94 -7.98 -11.82 24.27
N LYS A 95 -7.71 -12.44 25.42
CA LYS A 95 -8.09 -13.84 25.70
C LYS A 95 -9.57 -14.14 25.43
N ALA A 96 -10.45 -13.18 25.71
CA ALA A 96 -11.90 -13.31 25.51
C ALA A 96 -12.34 -13.39 24.03
N LEU A 97 -11.48 -12.98 23.09
CA LEU A 97 -11.76 -12.95 21.65
C LEU A 97 -10.99 -14.03 20.87
N ARG A 98 -10.18 -14.84 21.56
CA ARG A 98 -9.45 -15.93 20.92
C ARG A 98 -10.42 -17.02 20.50
N LYS A 99 -10.47 -17.32 19.21
CA LYS A 99 -11.21 -18.49 18.72
C LYS A 99 -10.42 -19.75 19.04
N MET A 100 -11.06 -20.71 19.69
CA MET A 100 -10.48 -22.03 19.93
C MET A 100 -10.79 -22.95 18.74
N ASP A 101 -9.83 -23.80 18.37
CA ASP A 101 -10.11 -24.94 17.50
C ASP A 101 -10.98 -25.98 18.24
N SER A 102 -11.45 -27.01 17.54
CA SER A 102 -12.27 -28.10 18.11
C SER A 102 -11.56 -28.91 19.21
N SER A 103 -10.25 -28.69 19.42
CA SER A 103 -9.43 -29.29 20.46
C SER A 103 -9.08 -28.32 21.60
N GLY A 104 -9.66 -27.10 21.62
CA GLY A 104 -9.44 -26.11 22.67
C GLY A 104 -8.14 -25.30 22.55
N ARG A 105 -7.45 -25.36 21.40
CA ARG A 105 -6.20 -24.60 21.17
C ARG A 105 -6.50 -23.25 20.50
N PRO A 106 -5.80 -22.16 20.86
CA PRO A 106 -5.96 -20.87 20.17
C PRO A 106 -5.53 -20.98 18.70
N LEU A 107 -6.40 -20.58 17.77
CA LEU A 107 -6.13 -20.61 16.32
C LEU A 107 -5.21 -19.49 15.83
N ASP A 108 -4.98 -18.49 16.67
CA ASP A 108 -4.50 -17.16 16.33
C ASP A 108 -3.07 -16.86 16.80
N ASN A 109 -2.32 -17.89 17.20
CA ASN A 109 -0.96 -17.78 17.73
C ASN A 109 0.08 -18.47 16.84
N GLN A 110 -0.01 -18.29 15.52
CA GLN A 110 1.03 -18.64 14.56
C GLN A 110 1.87 -17.37 14.27
N PRO A 111 3.21 -17.46 14.25
CA PRO A 111 4.06 -16.35 13.81
C PRO A 111 3.86 -16.02 12.33
#